data_AF-A0A957F4Z3-F1
#
_entry.id   AF-A0A957F4Z3-F1
#
_cell.length_a   1.000
_cell.length_b   1.000
_cell.length_c   1.000
_cell.angle_alpha   90.00
_cell.angle_beta   90.00
_cell.angle_gamma   90.00
#
_symmetry.space_group_name_H-M   'P 1'
#
loop_
_entity.id
_entity.type
_entity.pdbx_description
1 polymer ?
#
loop_
_entity_poly.entity_id
_entity_poly.type
_entity_poly.pdbx_seq_one_letter_code
_entity_poly.pdbx_strand_id
1 'polypeptide(L)'
;MSENQSAAYLSAIHQLLVTYFTLDELHTLCFQLGVDYENLGGPGKSTKARELVTHLANRDRLPELRTAVAHERPRVAWPAAPSAPPVPDPTPDAGWALAPADFDRLAGLLAALPEFRASTRRIDFLDDVFAGSPRRADILGLLDLDGAPRGVAVRLIERLMRFGQDEPGRESLAVLVNKLLAYTGGGADADFLRGLLNNG
;
A
#
# COMPACT_ATOMS: atom_id res chain seq x y z
N MET A 1 -22.36 6.49 8.21
CA MET A 1 -22.28 7.55 9.26
C MET A 1 -20.83 8.07 9.39
N SER A 2 -20.15 8.40 8.30
CA SER A 2 -18.68 8.57 8.32
C SER A 2 -18.19 10.02 8.19
N GLU A 3 -19.01 10.97 7.74
CA GLU A 3 -18.62 12.39 7.63
C GLU A 3 -18.50 13.13 8.97
N ASN A 4 -19.23 12.70 10.00
CA ASN A 4 -19.28 13.41 11.29
C ASN A 4 -17.98 13.27 12.11
N GLN A 5 -17.18 12.23 11.84
CA GLN A 5 -15.97 11.92 12.61
C GLN A 5 -14.77 12.78 12.16
N SER A 6 -14.71 13.12 10.88
CA SER A 6 -13.67 14.00 10.29
C SER A 6 -13.76 15.42 10.84
N ALA A 7 -14.96 15.99 10.96
CA ALA A 7 -15.16 17.35 11.45
C ALA A 7 -14.77 17.50 12.94
N ALA A 8 -15.10 16.51 13.77
CA ALA A 8 -14.75 16.48 15.19
C ALA A 8 -13.24 16.41 15.40
N TYR A 9 -12.54 15.64 14.58
CA TYR A 9 -11.09 15.53 14.62
C TYR A 9 -10.36 16.82 14.27
N LEU A 10 -10.74 17.46 13.16
CA LEU A 10 -10.13 18.71 12.70
C LEU A 10 -10.31 19.80 13.77
N SER A 11 -11.47 19.83 14.41
CA SER A 11 -11.78 20.74 15.51
C SER A 11 -10.90 20.48 16.74
N ALA A 12 -10.66 19.20 17.07
CA ALA A 12 -9.81 18.84 18.20
C ALA A 12 -8.33 19.22 17.98
N ILE A 13 -7.76 18.94 16.80
CA ILE A 13 -6.39 19.38 16.47
C ILE A 13 -6.29 20.90 16.52
N HIS A 14 -7.25 21.60 15.92
CA HIS A 14 -7.28 23.05 15.90
C HIS A 14 -7.22 23.64 17.32
N GLN A 15 -8.05 23.15 18.24
CA GLN A 15 -8.05 23.60 19.63
C GLN A 15 -6.70 23.36 20.33
N LEU A 16 -6.07 22.21 20.10
CA LEU A 16 -4.76 21.90 20.67
C LEU A 16 -3.66 22.80 20.12
N LEU A 17 -3.65 23.07 18.81
CA LEU A 17 -2.72 24.04 18.21
C LEU A 17 -2.91 25.44 18.81
N VAL A 18 -4.16 25.88 18.95
CA VAL A 18 -4.45 27.19 19.57
C VAL A 18 -4.09 27.22 21.06
N THR A 19 -4.11 26.08 21.75
CA THR A 19 -3.80 26.03 23.19
C THR A 19 -2.30 25.95 23.46
N TYR A 20 -1.57 25.11 22.71
CA TYR A 20 -0.18 24.76 22.99
C TYR A 20 0.86 25.40 22.08
N PHE A 21 0.44 26.02 20.97
CA PHE A 21 1.33 26.74 20.07
C PHE A 21 1.06 28.24 20.11
N THR A 22 2.13 29.02 19.96
CA THR A 22 2.10 30.46 19.71
C THR A 22 2.06 30.75 18.20
N LEU A 23 1.87 32.02 17.83
CA LEU A 23 1.81 32.42 16.42
C LEU A 23 3.15 32.15 15.69
N ASP A 24 4.27 32.38 16.38
CA ASP A 24 5.62 32.17 15.84
C ASP A 24 5.95 30.69 15.67
N GLU A 25 5.52 29.86 16.62
CA GLU A 25 5.67 28.40 16.51
C GLU A 25 4.79 27.83 15.40
N LEU A 26 3.60 28.39 15.16
CA LEU A 26 2.78 28.00 14.00
C LEU A 26 3.48 28.37 12.69
N HIS A 27 4.15 29.52 12.62
CA HIS A 27 4.92 29.92 11.45
C HIS A 27 6.08 28.95 11.20
N THR A 28 6.82 28.59 12.25
CA THR A 28 7.89 27.59 12.20
C THR A 28 7.36 26.22 11.77
N LEU A 29 6.21 25.80 12.30
CA LEU A 29 5.56 24.55 11.93
C LEU A 29 5.13 24.55 10.45
N CYS A 30 4.60 25.66 9.95
CA CYS A 30 4.28 25.80 8.52
C CYS A 30 5.54 25.64 7.65
N PHE A 31 6.64 26.29 8.03
CA PHE A 31 7.92 26.16 7.34
C PHE A 31 8.42 24.71 7.32
N GLN A 32 8.40 24.01 8.45
CA GLN A 32 8.79 22.60 8.55
C GLN A 32 7.93 21.68 7.66
N LEU A 33 6.63 21.97 7.56
CA LEU A 33 5.68 21.20 6.75
C LEU A 33 5.67 21.62 5.27
N GLY A 34 6.48 22.61 4.88
CA GLY A 34 6.48 23.16 3.51
C GLY A 34 5.16 23.84 3.13
N VAL A 35 4.45 24.39 4.11
CA VAL A 35 3.23 25.18 3.91
C VAL A 35 3.59 26.66 3.94
N ASP A 36 3.14 27.38 2.93
CA ASP A 36 3.31 28.84 2.88
C ASP A 36 2.36 29.51 3.88
N TYR A 37 2.92 30.10 4.94
CA TYR A 37 2.16 30.75 6.01
C TYR A 37 1.48 32.04 5.56
N GLU A 38 2.05 32.75 4.58
CA GLU A 38 1.47 33.98 4.01
C GLU A 38 0.20 33.64 3.23
N ASN A 39 0.16 32.46 2.61
CA ASN A 39 -1.00 31.94 1.89
C ASN A 39 -2.13 31.41 2.80
N LEU A 40 -1.90 31.29 4.11
CA LEU A 40 -2.97 30.92 5.06
C LEU A 40 -3.90 32.13 5.31
N GLY A 41 -5.20 31.94 5.12
CA GLY A 41 -6.18 33.01 5.24
C GLY A 41 -6.34 33.57 6.66
N GLY A 42 -6.66 34.87 6.71
CA GLY A 42 -7.25 35.54 7.87
C GLY A 42 -6.29 35.97 9.00
N PRO A 43 -6.71 36.95 9.82
CA PRO A 43 -5.91 37.48 10.91
C PRO A 43 -5.99 36.60 12.16
N GLY A 44 -4.84 36.44 12.83
CA GLY A 44 -4.76 35.87 14.18
C GLY A 44 -4.52 34.37 14.25
N LYS A 45 -4.04 33.95 15.43
CA LYS A 45 -3.59 32.57 15.70
C LYS A 45 -4.64 31.50 15.44
N SER A 46 -5.87 31.74 15.91
CA SER A 46 -6.97 30.78 15.76
C SER A 46 -7.33 30.57 14.30
N THR A 47 -7.40 31.64 13.53
CA THR A 47 -7.70 31.60 12.09
C THR A 47 -6.58 30.88 11.32
N LYS A 48 -5.31 31.25 11.56
CA LYS A 48 -4.14 30.61 10.95
C LYS A 48 -4.06 29.12 11.27
N ALA A 49 -4.29 28.73 12.53
CA ALA A 49 -4.31 27.32 12.93
C ALA A 49 -5.41 26.54 12.21
N ARG A 50 -6.60 27.14 12.05
CA ARG A 50 -7.74 26.50 11.35
C ARG A 50 -7.43 26.33 9.87
N GLU A 51 -6.90 27.36 9.24
CA GLU A 51 -6.53 27.32 7.82
C GLU A 51 -5.41 26.31 7.58
N LEU A 52 -4.40 26.23 8.44
CA LEU A 52 -3.35 25.23 8.37
C LEU A 52 -3.92 23.80 8.41
N VAL A 53 -4.78 23.51 9.39
CA VAL A 53 -5.42 22.21 9.55
C VAL A 53 -6.28 21.87 8.32
N THR A 54 -7.05 22.84 7.82
CA THR A 54 -7.91 22.67 6.63
C THR A 54 -7.08 22.47 5.36
N HIS A 55 -6.00 23.23 5.20
CA HIS A 55 -5.09 23.18 4.06
C HIS A 55 -4.37 21.83 3.96
N LEU A 56 -4.01 21.24 5.11
CA LEU A 56 -3.38 19.91 5.19
C LEU A 56 -4.41 18.78 5.07
N ALA A 57 -5.63 18.97 5.61
CA ALA A 57 -6.73 18.03 5.43
C ALA A 57 -7.11 17.83 3.96
N ASN A 58 -7.21 18.92 3.19
CA ASN A 58 -7.53 18.88 1.75
C ASN A 58 -6.44 18.23 0.89
N ARG A 59 -5.25 17.97 1.45
CA ARG A 59 -4.11 17.34 0.75
C ARG A 59 -3.74 15.98 1.33
N ASP A 60 -4.54 15.44 2.25
CA ASP A 60 -4.27 14.19 2.96
C ASP A 60 -2.94 14.21 3.77
N ARG A 61 -2.45 15.40 4.15
CA ARG A 61 -1.18 15.61 4.87
C ARG A 61 -1.35 15.80 6.39
N LEU A 62 -2.53 15.49 6.94
CA LEU A 62 -2.77 15.47 8.40
C LEU A 62 -1.82 14.54 9.19
N PRO A 63 -1.38 13.38 8.67
CA PRO A 63 -0.42 12.53 9.37
C PRO A 63 0.94 13.23 9.59
N GLU A 64 1.39 14.04 8.63
CA GLU A 64 2.64 14.80 8.73
C GLU A 64 2.53 15.88 9.80
N LEU A 65 1.41 16.63 9.82
CA LEU A 65 1.12 17.60 10.88
C LEU A 65 1.18 16.93 12.26
N ARG A 66 0.52 15.77 12.41
CA ARG A 66 0.47 15.03 13.67
C ARG A 66 1.87 14.65 14.14
N THR A 67 2.70 14.12 13.24
CA THR A 67 4.07 13.73 13.57
C THR A 67 4.89 14.93 14.04
N ALA A 68 4.79 16.06 13.35
CA ALA A 68 5.48 17.29 13.73
C ALA A 68 5.04 17.80 15.11
N VAL A 69 3.72 17.90 15.37
CA VAL A 69 3.23 18.39 16.67
C VAL A 69 3.48 17.42 17.83
N ALA A 70 3.47 16.11 17.57
CA ALA A 70 3.81 15.10 18.56
C ALA A 70 5.29 15.11 18.92
N HIS A 71 6.17 15.40 17.95
CA HIS A 71 7.60 15.58 18.20
C HIS A 71 7.89 16.84 19.02
N GLU A 72 7.24 17.96 18.68
CA GLU A 72 7.40 19.23 19.40
C GLU A 72 6.80 19.19 20.82
N ARG A 73 5.70 18.46 21.01
CA ARG A 73 4.97 18.38 22.28
C ARG A 73 4.57 16.93 22.59
N PRO A 74 5.54 16.07 22.99
CA PRO A 74 5.27 14.66 23.29
C PRO A 74 4.41 14.46 24.55
N ARG A 75 4.30 15.48 25.41
CA ARG A 75 3.47 15.45 26.62
C ARG A 75 1.98 15.75 26.36
N VAL A 76 1.63 16.26 25.18
CA VAL A 76 0.24 16.57 24.83
C VAL A 76 -0.36 15.36 24.14
N ALA A 77 -1.55 14.94 24.58
CA ALA A 77 -2.28 13.85 23.94
C ALA A 77 -2.96 14.35 22.66
N TRP A 78 -2.28 14.20 21.53
CA TRP A 78 -2.83 14.55 20.22
C TRP A 78 -3.87 13.51 19.79
N PRO A 79 -5.06 13.94 19.33
CA PRO A 79 -6.08 13.00 18.87
C PRO A 79 -5.50 12.17 17.72
N ALA A 80 -5.79 10.87 17.75
CA ALA A 80 -5.55 10.03 16.58
C ALA A 80 -6.46 10.51 15.46
N ALA A 81 -5.97 10.44 14.21
CA ALA A 81 -6.85 10.61 13.06
C ALA A 81 -8.09 9.74 13.26
N PRO A 82 -9.30 10.26 12.99
CA PRO A 82 -10.51 9.48 13.01
C PRO A 82 -10.19 8.41 12.01
N SER A 83 -9.93 7.23 12.53
CA SER A 83 -9.55 6.14 11.68
C SER A 83 -10.78 5.97 10.78
N ALA A 84 -10.66 6.37 9.52
CA ALA A 84 -10.97 5.41 8.47
C ALA A 84 -10.39 4.10 9.02
N PRO A 85 -11.25 3.09 9.29
CA PRO A 85 -10.93 1.95 10.15
C PRO A 85 -9.48 1.61 9.91
N PRO A 86 -8.64 1.63 10.98
CA PRO A 86 -7.19 1.80 10.89
C PRO A 86 -6.78 1.08 9.64
N VAL A 87 -6.28 1.75 8.59
CA VAL A 87 -6.02 1.06 7.31
C VAL A 87 -5.35 -0.23 7.74
N PRO A 88 -6.06 -1.37 7.65
CA PRO A 88 -5.58 -2.54 8.35
C PRO A 88 -4.19 -2.76 7.76
N ASP A 89 -3.22 -3.21 8.56
CA ASP A 89 -2.11 -3.97 7.99
C ASP A 89 -2.70 -4.76 6.83
N PRO A 90 -2.30 -4.49 5.57
CA PRO A 90 -3.17 -4.62 4.40
C PRO A 90 -4.06 -5.83 4.59
N THR A 91 -5.32 -5.66 5.01
CA THR A 91 -6.17 -6.85 5.12
C THR A 91 -6.36 -7.29 3.68
N PRO A 92 -5.93 -8.52 3.35
CA PRO A 92 -6.06 -9.06 2.01
C PRO A 92 -7.53 -9.35 1.75
N ASP A 93 -8.30 -8.32 1.43
CA ASP A 93 -9.71 -8.41 1.07
C ASP A 93 -9.93 -7.37 -0.04
N ALA A 94 -9.63 -7.61 -1.31
CA ALA A 94 -9.68 -8.85 -2.07
C ALA A 94 -8.33 -9.14 -2.74
N GLY A 95 -7.30 -9.38 -1.94
CA GLY A 95 -6.03 -9.89 -2.41
C GLY A 95 -5.98 -11.38 -2.12
N TRP A 96 -5.60 -12.19 -3.11
CA TRP A 96 -5.49 -13.63 -2.93
C TRP A 96 -4.61 -14.00 -1.72
N ALA A 97 -5.22 -14.38 -0.59
CA ALA A 97 -4.52 -14.73 0.64
C ALA A 97 -4.14 -16.22 0.62
N LEU A 98 -2.85 -16.52 0.52
CA LEU A 98 -2.35 -17.90 0.53
C LEU A 98 -2.02 -18.35 1.96
N ALA A 99 -2.45 -19.56 2.33
CA ALA A 99 -1.92 -20.21 3.52
C ALA A 99 -0.40 -20.45 3.35
N PRO A 100 0.41 -20.44 4.42
CA PRO A 100 1.86 -20.62 4.32
C PRO A 100 2.28 -21.89 3.58
N ALA A 101 1.53 -22.99 3.73
CA ALA A 101 1.78 -24.25 3.03
C ALA A 101 1.52 -24.14 1.52
N ASP A 102 0.45 -23.45 1.13
CA ASP A 102 0.10 -23.22 -0.27
C ASP A 102 1.09 -22.29 -0.94
N PHE A 103 1.53 -21.25 -0.22
CA PHE A 103 2.60 -20.36 -0.65
C PHE A 103 3.89 -21.13 -0.93
N ASP A 104 4.35 -21.95 0.02
CA ASP A 104 5.58 -22.72 -0.15
C ASP A 104 5.47 -23.70 -1.32
N ARG A 105 4.32 -24.36 -1.47
CA ARG A 105 4.06 -25.29 -2.57
C ARG A 105 4.03 -24.58 -3.93
N LEU A 106 3.33 -23.45 -4.04
CA LEU A 106 3.25 -22.65 -5.26
C LEU A 106 4.63 -22.16 -5.69
N ALA A 107 5.41 -21.62 -4.75
CA ALA A 107 6.79 -21.21 -5.02
C ALA A 107 7.66 -22.40 -5.48
N GLY A 108 7.31 -23.62 -5.08
CA GLY A 108 8.07 -24.83 -5.37
C GLY A 108 7.81 -25.29 -6.80
N LEU A 109 6.54 -25.28 -7.20
CA LEU A 109 6.11 -25.53 -8.56
C LEU A 109 6.72 -24.54 -9.54
N LEU A 110 6.62 -23.24 -9.23
CA LEU A 110 7.21 -22.20 -10.06
C LEU A 110 8.72 -22.37 -10.20
N ALA A 111 9.45 -22.63 -9.11
CA ALA A 111 10.89 -22.84 -9.14
C ALA A 111 11.32 -24.11 -9.89
N ALA A 112 10.45 -25.13 -9.95
CA ALA A 112 10.72 -26.38 -10.65
C ALA A 112 10.55 -26.27 -12.17
N LEU A 113 9.79 -25.28 -12.66
CA LEU A 113 9.52 -25.09 -14.07
C LEU A 113 10.80 -24.86 -14.89
N PRO A 114 10.95 -25.54 -16.05
CA PRO A 114 12.11 -25.35 -16.92
C PRO A 114 12.31 -23.90 -17.36
N GLU A 115 11.21 -23.19 -17.64
CA GLU A 115 11.22 -21.78 -18.06
C GLU A 115 11.62 -20.83 -16.92
N PHE A 116 11.47 -21.26 -15.67
CA PHE A 116 11.81 -20.43 -14.51
C PHE A 116 13.23 -20.71 -13.97
N ARG A 117 13.97 -21.67 -14.53
CA ARG A 117 15.31 -22.03 -14.01
C ARG A 117 16.39 -21.00 -14.32
N ALA A 118 16.34 -20.35 -15.48
CA ALA A 118 17.36 -19.42 -15.94
C ALA A 118 16.82 -17.98 -15.99
N SER A 119 17.64 -16.98 -15.61
CA SER A 119 17.22 -15.58 -15.53
C SER A 119 16.58 -15.06 -16.83
N THR A 120 17.18 -15.33 -17.99
CA THR A 120 16.64 -14.89 -19.29
C THR A 120 15.26 -15.49 -19.56
N ARG A 121 15.09 -16.80 -19.33
CA ARG A 121 13.80 -17.47 -19.54
C ARG A 121 12.72 -17.03 -18.55
N ARG A 122 13.11 -16.62 -17.33
CA ARG A 122 12.18 -16.03 -16.35
C ARG A 122 11.57 -14.73 -16.89
N ILE A 123 12.37 -13.89 -17.55
CA ILE A 123 11.90 -12.64 -18.16
C ILE A 123 10.91 -12.96 -19.28
N ASP A 124 11.28 -13.84 -20.21
CA ASP A 124 10.41 -14.24 -21.33
C ASP A 124 9.09 -14.85 -20.82
N PHE A 125 9.19 -15.73 -19.83
CA PHE A 125 8.03 -16.35 -19.19
C PHE A 125 7.10 -15.32 -18.55
N LEU A 126 7.65 -14.38 -17.77
CA LEU A 126 6.82 -13.36 -17.09
C LEU A 126 6.25 -12.34 -18.06
N ASP A 127 6.98 -12.01 -19.13
CA ASP A 127 6.45 -11.17 -20.20
C ASP A 127 5.24 -11.82 -20.88
N ASP A 128 5.31 -13.13 -21.13
CA ASP A 128 4.21 -13.94 -21.68
C ASP A 128 3.06 -14.15 -20.68
N VAL A 129 3.33 -14.31 -19.38
CA VAL A 129 2.31 -14.36 -18.32
C VAL A 129 1.46 -13.08 -18.32
N PHE A 130 2.12 -11.92 -18.37
CA PHE A 130 1.47 -10.63 -18.24
C PHE A 130 1.22 -9.92 -19.58
N ALA A 131 1.36 -10.61 -20.71
CA ALA A 131 1.25 -10.02 -22.05
C ALA A 131 -0.06 -9.25 -22.29
N GLY A 132 -1.17 -9.71 -21.68
CA GLY A 132 -2.48 -9.05 -21.75
C GLY A 132 -2.76 -8.02 -20.64
N SER A 133 -1.81 -7.79 -19.74
CA SER A 133 -1.98 -6.91 -18.58
C SER A 133 -1.66 -5.46 -18.92
N PRO A 134 -2.54 -4.48 -18.61
CA PRO A 134 -2.23 -3.06 -18.80
C PRO A 134 -1.11 -2.58 -17.86
N ARG A 135 -0.86 -3.29 -16.75
CA ARG A 135 0.17 -2.96 -15.75
C ARG A 135 1.45 -3.79 -15.88
N ARG A 136 1.62 -4.52 -17.00
CA ARG A 136 2.78 -5.39 -17.25
C ARG A 136 4.11 -4.71 -16.97
N ALA A 137 4.34 -3.50 -17.51
CA ALA A 137 5.60 -2.78 -17.35
C ALA A 137 5.89 -2.46 -15.87
N ASP A 138 4.86 -2.07 -15.11
CA ASP A 138 4.98 -1.78 -13.69
C ASP A 138 5.29 -3.06 -12.89
N ILE A 139 4.61 -4.17 -13.20
CA ILE A 139 4.82 -5.45 -12.51
C ILE A 139 6.24 -5.94 -12.75
N LEU A 140 6.68 -5.99 -14.02
CA LEU A 140 7.99 -6.51 -14.40
C LEU A 140 9.14 -5.61 -13.92
N GLY A 141 8.96 -4.29 -13.97
CA GLY A 141 9.99 -3.34 -13.54
C GLY A 141 10.31 -3.38 -12.04
N LEU A 142 9.44 -4.00 -11.24
CA LEU A 142 9.62 -4.13 -9.79
C LEU A 142 10.29 -5.44 -9.35
N LEU A 143 10.58 -6.34 -10.28
CA LEU A 143 11.05 -7.70 -9.97
C LEU A 143 12.56 -7.84 -10.19
N ASP A 144 13.26 -8.25 -9.14
CA ASP A 144 14.62 -8.77 -9.25
C ASP A 144 14.57 -10.28 -9.55
N LEU A 145 14.81 -10.60 -10.83
CA LEU A 145 14.75 -11.96 -11.37
C LEU A 145 16.07 -12.72 -11.29
N ASP A 146 17.09 -12.15 -10.65
CA ASP A 146 18.38 -12.80 -10.48
C ASP A 146 18.48 -13.67 -9.21
N GLY A 147 19.38 -14.64 -9.29
CA GLY A 147 19.65 -15.59 -8.22
C GLY A 147 18.92 -16.93 -8.35
N ALA A 148 18.81 -17.64 -7.23
CA ALA A 148 18.30 -19.00 -7.18
C ALA A 148 16.79 -19.06 -7.52
N PRO A 149 16.32 -20.03 -8.33
CA PRO A 149 14.94 -20.10 -8.80
C PRO A 149 13.89 -20.04 -7.67
N ARG A 150 14.14 -20.74 -6.57
CA ARG A 150 13.25 -20.76 -5.39
C ARG A 150 13.15 -19.39 -4.72
N GLY A 151 14.26 -18.69 -4.56
CA GLY A 151 14.29 -17.36 -3.95
C GLY A 151 13.58 -16.32 -4.83
N VAL A 152 13.77 -16.40 -6.15
CA VAL A 152 13.05 -15.54 -7.09
C VAL A 152 11.55 -15.83 -7.09
N ALA A 153 11.16 -17.11 -7.04
CA ALA A 153 9.75 -17.52 -6.98
C ALA A 153 9.04 -16.95 -5.75
N VAL A 154 9.66 -17.06 -4.57
CA VAL A 154 9.13 -16.49 -3.32
C VAL A 154 8.94 -14.98 -3.44
N ARG A 155 9.97 -14.24 -3.88
CA ARG A 155 9.89 -12.78 -4.04
C ARG A 155 8.85 -12.36 -5.06
N LEU A 156 8.73 -13.10 -6.16
CA LEU A 156 7.71 -12.85 -7.18
C LEU A 156 6.31 -12.96 -6.58
N ILE A 157 6.01 -14.07 -5.91
CA ILE A 157 4.67 -14.31 -5.33
C ILE A 157 4.35 -13.23 -4.29
N GLU A 158 5.28 -12.92 -3.40
CA GLU A 158 5.10 -11.82 -2.44
C GLU A 158 4.88 -10.46 -3.11
N ARG A 159 5.57 -10.20 -4.22
CA ARG A 159 5.42 -8.94 -4.94
C ARG A 159 4.06 -8.87 -5.63
N LEU A 160 3.59 -9.96 -6.23
CA LEU A 160 2.26 -10.03 -6.85
C LEU A 160 1.14 -9.92 -5.82
N MET A 161 1.27 -10.58 -4.65
CA MET A 161 0.33 -10.43 -3.54
C MET A 161 0.28 -8.98 -3.04
N ARG A 162 1.43 -8.30 -2.95
CA ARG A 162 1.52 -6.88 -2.56
C ARG A 162 1.05 -5.93 -3.66
N PHE A 163 1.14 -6.33 -4.93
CA PHE A 163 0.69 -5.55 -6.07
C PHE A 163 -0.84 -5.59 -6.22
N GLY A 164 -1.44 -6.73 -5.89
CA GLY A 164 -2.88 -6.96 -5.96
C GLY A 164 -3.36 -7.09 -7.40
N GLN A 165 -4.29 -6.23 -7.80
CA GLN A 165 -4.97 -6.31 -9.10
C GLN A 165 -4.17 -5.70 -10.24
N ASP A 166 -4.12 -6.43 -11.35
CA ASP A 166 -3.52 -5.92 -12.58
C ASP A 166 -4.53 -5.13 -13.43
N GLU A 167 -5.80 -5.49 -13.35
CA GLU A 167 -6.96 -4.69 -13.78
C GLU A 167 -8.14 -4.90 -12.81
N PRO A 168 -9.15 -4.01 -12.77
CA PRO A 168 -10.25 -4.13 -11.81
C PRO A 168 -10.93 -5.50 -11.84
N GLY A 169 -10.84 -6.24 -10.74
CA GLY A 169 -11.42 -7.58 -10.60
C GLY A 169 -10.53 -8.74 -11.11
N ARG A 170 -9.28 -8.48 -11.51
CA ARG A 170 -8.31 -9.52 -11.87
C ARG A 170 -7.04 -9.42 -11.01
N GLU A 171 -6.82 -10.45 -10.21
CA GLU A 171 -5.62 -10.57 -9.37
C GLU A 171 -4.38 -10.90 -10.21
N SER A 172 -3.28 -10.17 -10.00
CA SER A 172 -2.02 -10.43 -10.72
C SER A 172 -1.48 -11.84 -10.42
N LEU A 173 -1.72 -12.33 -9.20
CA LEU A 173 -1.35 -13.69 -8.83
C LEU A 173 -2.24 -14.72 -9.57
N ALA A 174 -3.53 -14.43 -9.81
CA ALA A 174 -4.45 -15.29 -10.60
C ALA A 174 -3.97 -15.49 -12.02
N VAL A 175 -3.43 -14.43 -12.63
CA VAL A 175 -2.81 -14.51 -13.95
C VAL A 175 -1.62 -15.49 -13.94
N LEU A 176 -0.74 -15.39 -12.94
CA LEU A 176 0.40 -16.31 -12.79
C LEU A 176 -0.07 -17.76 -12.58
N VAL A 177 -1.00 -18.01 -11.67
CA VAL A 177 -1.47 -19.37 -11.36
C VAL A 177 -2.20 -19.99 -12.55
N ASN A 178 -3.00 -19.21 -13.29
CA ASN A 178 -3.65 -19.70 -14.49
C ASN A 178 -2.62 -20.06 -15.58
N LYS A 179 -1.54 -19.27 -15.72
CA LYS A 179 -0.43 -19.63 -16.60
C LYS A 179 0.25 -20.92 -16.14
N LEU A 180 0.54 -21.07 -14.85
CA LEU A 180 1.11 -22.29 -14.28
C LEU A 180 0.23 -23.51 -14.53
N LEU A 181 -1.09 -23.36 -14.44
CA LEU A 181 -2.05 -24.42 -14.75
C LEU A 181 -1.96 -24.86 -16.22
N ALA A 182 -1.71 -23.95 -17.15
CA ALA A 182 -1.51 -24.30 -18.56
C ALA A 182 -0.22 -25.11 -18.79
N TYR A 183 0.81 -24.93 -17.96
CA TYR A 183 2.04 -25.73 -18.01
C TYR A 183 1.94 -27.04 -17.23
N THR A 184 1.13 -27.07 -16.17
CA THR A 184 0.90 -28.26 -15.35
C THR A 184 -0.29 -29.03 -15.91
N GLY A 185 -0.02 -29.97 -16.82
CA GLY A 185 -1.09 -30.70 -17.52
C GLY A 185 -2.19 -31.25 -16.61
N GLY A 186 -1.90 -32.28 -15.83
CA GLY A 186 -2.87 -32.94 -14.94
C GLY A 186 -2.24 -33.52 -13.67
N GLY A 187 -3.08 -34.02 -12.78
CA GLY A 187 -2.66 -34.61 -11.50
C GLY A 187 -2.64 -33.61 -10.35
N ALA A 188 -2.01 -34.00 -9.25
CA ALA A 188 -2.13 -33.34 -7.94
C ALA A 188 -1.69 -31.87 -7.91
N ASP A 189 -0.82 -31.45 -8.82
CA ASP A 189 -0.38 -30.04 -8.91
C ASP A 189 -1.39 -29.19 -9.68
N ALA A 190 -2.00 -29.73 -10.75
CA ALA A 190 -3.07 -29.05 -11.47
C ALA A 190 -4.32 -28.90 -10.58
N ASP A 191 -4.65 -29.94 -9.78
CA ASP A 191 -5.76 -29.89 -8.83
C ASP A 191 -5.52 -28.88 -7.70
N PHE A 192 -4.28 -28.79 -7.23
CA PHE A 192 -3.87 -27.77 -6.28
C PHE A 192 -4.06 -26.36 -6.85
N LEU A 193 -3.54 -26.08 -8.05
CA LEU A 193 -3.64 -24.75 -8.68
C LEU A 193 -5.09 -24.35 -8.98
N ARG A 194 -5.94 -25.29 -9.41
CA ARG A 194 -7.40 -25.07 -9.55
C ARG A 194 -8.06 -24.78 -8.21
N GLY A 195 -7.68 -25.52 -7.18
CA GLY A 195 -8.15 -25.31 -5.81
C GLY A 195 -7.83 -23.91 -5.30
N LEU A 196 -6.64 -23.39 -5.62
CA LEU A 196 -6.30 -22.01 -5.30
C LEU A 196 -7.26 -21.05 -6.02
N LEU A 197 -7.49 -21.21 -7.33
CA LEU A 197 -8.30 -20.26 -8.12
C LEU A 197 -9.77 -20.22 -7.68
N ASN A 198 -10.28 -21.31 -7.12
CA ASN A 198 -11.65 -21.39 -6.61
C ASN A 198 -11.81 -20.80 -5.19
N ASN A 199 -10.71 -20.63 -4.45
CA ASN A 199 -10.68 -20.14 -3.07
C ASN A 199 -10.09 -18.72 -2.94
N GLY A 200 -9.63 -18.11 -4.04
CA GLY A 200 -9.02 -16.79 -4.10
C GLY A 200 -10.00 -15.67 -4.43
#